data_AF-A0A7C0VHH4-F1
#
_entry.id   AF-A0A7C0VHH4-F1
#
_cell.length_a   1.000
_cell.length_b   1.000
_cell.length_c   1.000
_cell.angle_alpha   90.00
_cell.angle_beta   90.00
_cell.angle_gamma   90.00
#
_symmetry.space_group_name_H-M   'P 1'
#
loop_
_entity.id
_entity.type
_entity.pdbx_description
1 polymer ?
#
loop_
_entity_poly.entity_id
_entity_poly.type
_entity_poly.pdbx_seq_one_letter_code
_entity_poly.pdbx_strand_id
1 'polypeptide(L)'
;MKKARRLENPFSRFPQSLNWGWQLLFLLESFGLASLFIHQEPSLNKFLSLPLWLKPLLVILLTLFVYGGAKFMVFHPRFFSSSPEDVQSRGPKILICFSPFVLASLFWLGHLYFLHEYRSILTLSIIIGTVYLSFLIKPFSGSRRELQKTINIFFNQPPLSLALIIFIILVLIYNLLASGLLFPPQPFTGDEPHYLLLTSSLLQDFDTNLANNFKNQDYLAFYPGKLRPHTYPGRKKDSAYSRHSPGLAFLLLPGLALGRKISAPISSPEKKRKILVWLSRIPMTVMSALVVSLFFLLAYLIYQQKKWLFIGALFWGLSPPFIFYSHLLYPEIPAALLLLIPFWLLGKKKFSSPNWQEILISSCCFSLLPWLGVKYIPLAGLGFLILGRLILIQLLNRHFPKLITISSLLLPFLLSGGFLLLYTWQIYGTLSPVSFYQGLSPGENLHRFFHFSLPEALRCGLGYFLDQRAGLIPYNLLFLLVIAGSFSFFHLAPRLFAHFSALFVLYWGFTSLSYYWGGYCPPGRTLLPLIWVLWIFSSGCFLRLKSLSQKTVSFYLLVFVAAITFAGLKNPALLYHQNLSFPFSQEGIFSHILQELSNSLINFTSFFPYLSNPQ
;
A
#
# COMPACT_ATOMS: atom_id res chain seq x y z
N MET A 1 -55.75 -0.11 14.38
CA MET A 1 -54.99 0.98 13.73
C MET A 1 -54.04 1.62 14.76
N LYS A 2 -52.74 1.29 14.72
CA LYS A 2 -51.71 1.82 15.64
C LYS A 2 -51.06 3.06 15.03
N LYS A 3 -51.08 4.16 15.77
CA LYS A 3 -50.51 5.48 15.42
C LYS A 3 -48.98 5.39 15.32
N ALA A 4 -48.42 5.72 14.16
CA ALA A 4 -46.99 5.78 13.93
C ALA A 4 -46.34 6.91 14.75
N ARG A 5 -45.41 6.57 15.65
CA ARG A 5 -44.49 7.54 16.26
C ARG A 5 -43.47 7.95 15.20
N ARG A 6 -43.51 9.22 14.77
CA ARG A 6 -42.40 9.85 14.05
C ARG A 6 -41.19 9.91 14.99
N LEU A 7 -40.09 9.28 14.59
CA LEU A 7 -38.79 9.47 15.20
C LEU A 7 -38.33 10.90 14.89
N GLU A 8 -38.33 11.76 15.91
CA GLU A 8 -37.69 13.07 15.82
C GLU A 8 -36.18 12.91 15.62
N ASN A 9 -35.64 13.73 14.72
CA ASN A 9 -34.26 13.72 14.29
C ASN A 9 -33.37 14.29 15.43
N PRO A 10 -32.39 13.53 15.98
CA PRO A 10 -31.60 13.97 17.14
C PRO A 10 -30.60 15.10 16.86
N PHE A 11 -30.62 15.69 15.66
CA PHE A 11 -29.67 16.70 15.20
C PHE A 11 -30.20 18.14 15.15
N SER A 12 -31.43 18.42 15.61
CA SER A 12 -32.07 19.73 15.39
C SER A 12 -31.78 20.81 16.43
N ARG A 13 -30.97 20.57 17.47
CA ARG A 13 -30.59 21.61 18.43
C ARG A 13 -29.10 21.55 18.79
N PHE A 14 -28.27 22.14 17.93
CA PHE A 14 -26.96 22.61 18.35
C PHE A 14 -27.15 23.94 19.11
N PRO A 15 -26.69 24.08 20.37
CA PRO A 15 -26.78 25.35 21.07
C PRO A 15 -25.89 26.40 20.40
N GLN A 16 -26.42 27.61 20.18
CA GLN A 16 -25.73 28.74 19.54
C GLN A 16 -24.42 29.15 20.25
N SER A 17 -24.18 28.69 21.47
CA SER A 17 -22.93 28.88 22.23
C SER A 17 -21.74 28.06 21.72
N LEU A 18 -21.94 27.09 20.80
CA LEU A 18 -20.85 26.31 20.20
C LEU A 18 -20.01 27.08 19.17
N ASN A 19 -20.46 28.25 18.70
CA ASN A 19 -19.84 28.96 17.59
C ASN A 19 -18.49 29.63 17.94
N TRP A 20 -18.22 29.90 19.23
CA TRP A 20 -17.13 30.79 19.67
C TRP A 20 -15.75 30.11 19.72
N GLY A 21 -15.65 28.90 20.28
CA GLY A 21 -14.37 28.16 20.35
C GLY A 21 -13.85 27.76 18.98
N TRP A 22 -14.76 27.50 18.05
CA TRP A 22 -14.46 27.21 16.65
C TRP A 22 -13.98 28.45 15.88
N GLN A 23 -14.54 29.63 16.14
CA GLN A 23 -14.07 30.88 15.55
C GLN A 23 -12.66 31.26 16.04
N LEU A 24 -12.37 31.04 17.33
CA LEU A 24 -11.05 31.25 17.92
C LEU A 24 -9.98 30.33 17.29
N LEU A 25 -10.32 29.05 17.10
CA LEU A 25 -9.46 28.08 16.42
C LEU A 25 -9.19 28.47 14.96
N PHE A 26 -10.24 28.84 14.21
CA PHE A 26 -10.08 29.31 12.83
C PHE A 26 -9.19 30.56 12.74
N LEU A 27 -9.35 31.50 13.67
CA LEU A 27 -8.53 32.71 13.77
C LEU A 27 -7.06 32.40 14.05
N LEU A 28 -6.78 31.51 14.99
CA LEU A 28 -5.41 31.08 15.33
C LEU A 28 -4.73 30.33 14.18
N GLU A 29 -5.47 29.49 13.45
CA GLU A 29 -4.95 28.81 12.26
C GLU A 29 -4.73 29.76 11.07
N SER A 30 -5.64 30.71 10.86
CA SER A 30 -5.50 31.75 9.83
C SER A 30 -4.29 32.65 10.11
N PHE A 31 -4.06 32.98 11.39
CA PHE A 31 -2.89 33.70 11.88
C PHE A 31 -1.60 32.90 11.65
N GLY A 32 -1.64 31.58 11.92
CA GLY A 32 -0.51 30.67 11.68
C GLY A 32 -0.15 30.56 10.20
N LEU A 33 -1.13 30.42 9.31
CA LEU A 33 -0.92 30.37 7.86
C LEU A 33 -0.40 31.69 7.29
N ALA A 34 -0.99 32.83 7.68
CA ALA A 34 -0.57 34.15 7.19
C ALA A 34 0.87 34.49 7.61
N SER A 35 1.25 34.19 8.85
CA SER A 35 2.62 34.38 9.34
C SER A 35 3.63 33.43 8.68
N LEU A 36 3.24 32.18 8.37
CA LEU A 36 4.07 31.24 7.59
C LEU A 36 4.37 31.77 6.18
N PHE A 37 3.44 32.47 5.54
CA PHE A 37 3.64 33.11 4.24
C PHE A 37 4.46 34.40 4.32
N ILE A 38 4.28 35.20 5.38
CA ILE A 38 5.00 36.47 5.57
C ILE A 38 6.47 36.24 5.97
N HIS A 39 6.76 35.21 6.78
CA HIS A 39 8.12 34.90 7.23
C HIS A 39 8.88 33.92 6.34
N GLN A 40 8.25 33.45 5.26
CA GLN A 40 8.89 32.54 4.31
C GLN A 40 10.08 33.15 3.56
N GLU A 41 10.23 34.48 3.44
CA GLU A 41 11.48 35.08 2.93
C GLU A 41 11.72 36.57 3.30
N PRO A 42 12.97 37.00 3.56
CA PRO A 42 13.26 38.38 3.97
C PRO A 42 13.29 39.46 2.86
N SER A 43 12.75 39.23 1.65
CA SER A 43 12.88 40.23 0.58
C SER A 43 11.64 40.44 -0.31
N LEU A 44 11.18 41.69 -0.36
CA LEU A 44 10.06 42.20 -1.17
C LEU A 44 10.19 41.85 -2.68
N ASN A 45 11.42 41.63 -3.16
CA ASN A 45 11.73 41.39 -4.58
C ASN A 45 11.20 40.06 -5.12
N LYS A 46 11.02 39.03 -4.27
CA LYS A 46 10.50 37.72 -4.71
C LYS A 46 8.97 37.65 -4.77
N PHE A 47 8.28 38.46 -3.97
CA PHE A 47 6.83 38.63 -4.08
C PHE A 47 6.43 39.15 -5.46
N LEU A 48 7.25 40.02 -6.05
CA LEU A 48 7.06 40.49 -7.42
C LEU A 48 7.28 39.37 -8.46
N SER A 49 8.15 38.40 -8.19
CA SER A 49 8.43 37.23 -9.05
C SER A 49 7.45 36.06 -8.93
N LEU A 50 6.52 36.07 -7.97
CA LEU A 50 5.50 35.03 -7.87
C LEU A 50 4.61 35.01 -9.12
N PRO A 51 4.14 33.82 -9.57
CA PRO A 51 3.17 33.73 -10.65
C PRO A 51 1.94 34.58 -10.36
N LEU A 52 1.48 35.36 -11.34
CA LEU A 52 0.35 36.31 -11.20
C LEU A 52 -0.91 35.67 -10.62
N TRP A 53 -1.13 34.37 -10.84
CA TRP A 53 -2.30 33.63 -10.34
C TRP A 53 -2.29 33.35 -8.83
N LEU A 54 -1.13 33.42 -8.15
CA LEU A 54 -0.99 33.19 -6.70
C LEU A 54 -1.18 34.47 -5.88
N LYS A 55 -0.93 35.65 -6.47
CA LYS A 55 -0.99 36.94 -5.77
C LYS A 55 -2.38 37.27 -5.19
N PRO A 56 -3.51 37.03 -5.90
CA PRO A 56 -4.85 37.31 -5.38
C PRO A 56 -5.20 36.49 -4.14
N LEU A 57 -4.79 35.21 -4.12
CA LEU A 57 -5.01 34.31 -2.98
C LEU A 57 -4.33 34.85 -1.72
N LEU A 58 -3.11 35.37 -1.87
CA LEU A 58 -2.32 35.90 -0.77
C LEU A 58 -2.91 37.21 -0.22
N VAL A 59 -3.40 38.10 -1.11
CA VAL A 59 -4.13 39.31 -0.74
C VAL A 59 -5.44 38.98 -0.01
N ILE A 60 -6.17 37.95 -0.46
CA ILE A 60 -7.40 37.50 0.20
C ILE A 60 -7.08 36.99 1.62
N LEU A 61 -6.03 36.19 1.79
CA LEU A 61 -5.59 35.69 3.10
C LEU A 61 -5.16 36.82 4.04
N LEU A 62 -4.44 37.83 3.54
CA LEU A 62 -4.01 39.00 4.31
C LEU A 62 -5.20 39.92 4.70
N THR A 63 -6.16 40.08 3.81
CA THR A 63 -7.39 40.84 4.09
C THR A 63 -8.24 40.13 5.16
N LEU A 64 -8.32 38.80 5.10
CA LEU A 64 -9.00 37.99 6.13
C LEU A 64 -8.26 38.06 7.48
N PHE A 65 -6.93 38.16 7.48
CA PHE A 65 -6.09 38.37 8.66
C PHE A 65 -6.41 39.71 9.36
N VAL A 66 -6.42 40.82 8.62
CA VAL A 66 -6.71 42.16 9.20
C VAL A 66 -8.14 42.25 9.72
N TYR A 67 -9.10 41.72 8.95
CA TYR A 67 -10.51 41.72 9.34
C TYR A 67 -10.78 40.85 10.58
N GLY A 68 -10.11 39.70 10.69
CA GLY A 68 -10.20 38.81 11.83
C GLY A 68 -9.62 39.41 13.12
N GLY A 69 -8.44 40.03 13.02
CA GLY A 69 -7.78 40.70 14.15
C GLY A 69 -8.55 41.91 14.67
N ALA A 70 -9.11 42.73 13.78
CA ALA A 70 -9.92 43.90 14.15
C ALA A 70 -11.20 43.49 14.92
N LYS A 71 -11.86 42.40 14.52
CA LYS A 71 -13.02 41.87 15.26
C LYS A 71 -12.66 41.29 16.63
N PHE A 72 -11.47 40.72 16.80
CA PHE A 72 -11.02 40.18 18.08
C PHE A 72 -10.84 41.28 19.13
N MET A 73 -10.19 42.39 18.76
CA MET A 73 -9.89 43.51 19.66
C MET A 73 -11.14 44.28 20.10
N VAL A 74 -12.14 44.41 19.22
CA VAL A 74 -13.34 45.23 19.48
C VAL A 74 -14.38 44.54 20.40
N PHE A 75 -14.34 43.20 20.54
CA PHE A 75 -15.46 42.45 21.14
C PHE A 75 -15.21 41.77 22.50
N HIS A 76 -14.02 41.80 23.13
CA HIS A 76 -13.74 40.82 24.21
C HIS A 76 -13.00 41.26 25.51
N PRO A 77 -13.53 42.18 26.33
CA PRO A 77 -13.14 42.28 27.75
C PRO A 77 -13.73 41.16 28.66
N ARG A 78 -14.71 40.37 28.19
CA ARG A 78 -15.51 39.45 29.03
C ARG A 78 -15.00 38.01 29.13
N PHE A 79 -13.85 37.68 28.56
CA PHE A 79 -13.30 36.31 28.58
C PHE A 79 -12.87 35.85 29.99
N PHE A 80 -12.65 36.78 30.91
CA PHE A 80 -12.15 36.51 32.27
C PHE A 80 -13.22 36.45 33.36
N SER A 81 -14.51 36.65 33.04
CA SER A 81 -15.56 36.81 34.05
C SER A 81 -16.80 35.93 33.80
N SER A 82 -16.83 34.69 34.31
CA SER A 82 -18.08 33.97 34.67
C SER A 82 -17.90 32.56 35.28
N SER A 83 -19.00 32.08 35.88
CA SER A 83 -19.20 31.20 37.05
C SER A 83 -19.02 29.67 36.87
N PRO A 84 -19.03 28.88 37.99
CA PRO A 84 -18.61 27.46 38.03
C PRO A 84 -19.53 26.43 37.34
N GLU A 85 -20.80 26.74 37.08
CA GLU A 85 -21.76 25.77 36.52
C GLU A 85 -21.47 25.42 35.04
N ASP A 86 -20.65 26.22 34.35
CA ASP A 86 -20.28 26.00 32.95
C ASP A 86 -19.24 24.86 32.74
N VAL A 87 -18.67 24.32 33.82
CA VAL A 87 -17.51 23.39 33.78
C VAL A 87 -17.86 22.00 33.22
N GLN A 88 -19.08 21.48 33.43
CA GLN A 88 -19.47 20.17 32.85
C GLN A 88 -19.64 20.23 31.31
N SER A 89 -19.97 21.41 30.75
CA SER A 89 -20.00 21.61 29.29
C SER A 89 -18.62 21.76 28.66
N ARG A 90 -17.56 21.88 29.48
CA ARG A 90 -16.19 22.11 29.04
C ARG A 90 -15.39 20.83 28.81
N GLY A 91 -15.77 19.66 29.32
CA GLY A 91 -14.98 18.42 29.14
C GLY A 91 -14.59 18.13 27.67
N PRO A 92 -15.55 18.11 26.73
CA PRO A 92 -15.25 17.98 25.30
C PRO A 92 -14.53 19.21 24.70
N LYS A 93 -14.77 20.41 25.23
CA LYS A 93 -14.18 21.68 24.75
C LYS A 93 -12.71 21.82 25.16
N ILE A 94 -12.36 21.36 26.36
CA ILE A 94 -11.01 21.29 26.92
C ILE A 94 -10.22 20.17 26.24
N LEU A 95 -10.84 19.00 26.00
CA LEU A 95 -10.22 17.92 25.22
C LEU A 95 -9.91 18.31 23.77
N ILE A 96 -10.66 19.26 23.18
CA ILE A 96 -10.36 19.85 21.87
C ILE A 96 -9.18 20.84 21.96
N CYS A 97 -9.07 21.61 23.05
CA CYS A 97 -7.88 22.42 23.34
C CYS A 97 -6.62 21.55 23.61
N PHE A 98 -6.80 20.32 24.07
CA PHE A 98 -5.74 19.30 24.17
C PHE A 98 -5.68 18.37 22.95
N SER A 99 -6.37 18.68 21.86
CA SER A 99 -6.23 17.87 20.65
C SER A 99 -4.78 17.95 20.17
N PRO A 100 -4.18 16.86 19.69
CA PRO A 100 -2.82 16.86 19.19
C PRO A 100 -2.56 17.90 18.10
N PHE A 101 -3.58 18.41 17.40
CA PHE A 101 -3.43 19.52 16.46
C PHE A 101 -3.48 20.91 17.11
N VAL A 102 -4.19 21.09 18.22
CA VAL A 102 -4.08 22.31 19.04
C VAL A 102 -2.79 22.30 19.82
N LEU A 103 -2.38 21.15 20.36
CA LEU A 103 -1.06 20.99 20.94
C LEU A 103 0.03 21.03 19.88
N ALA A 104 -0.13 20.51 18.66
CA ALA A 104 0.85 20.67 17.57
C ALA A 104 0.89 22.09 17.02
N SER A 105 -0.24 22.81 17.00
CA SER A 105 -0.27 24.24 16.64
C SER A 105 0.21 25.15 17.79
N LEU A 106 0.16 24.70 19.04
CA LEU A 106 0.83 25.33 20.19
C LEU A 106 2.32 24.93 20.27
N PHE A 107 2.70 23.70 19.92
CA PHE A 107 4.09 23.29 19.67
C PHE A 107 4.68 24.05 18.48
N TRP A 108 3.82 24.55 17.58
CA TRP A 108 4.18 25.44 16.48
C TRP A 108 4.47 26.89 16.93
N LEU A 109 3.95 27.37 18.07
CA LEU A 109 4.56 28.54 18.76
C LEU A 109 6.01 28.23 19.19
N GLY A 110 6.33 26.95 19.43
CA GLY A 110 7.71 26.50 19.59
C GLY A 110 8.56 26.72 18.33
N HIS A 111 8.01 26.66 17.12
CA HIS A 111 8.73 27.02 15.89
C HIS A 111 8.91 28.54 15.71
N LEU A 112 8.05 29.37 16.30
CA LEU A 112 8.33 30.80 16.49
C LEU A 112 9.53 31.04 17.43
N TYR A 113 9.82 30.08 18.33
CA TYR A 113 10.97 30.09 19.24
C TYR A 113 12.24 29.45 18.65
N PHE A 114 12.10 28.48 17.73
CA PHE A 114 13.18 27.70 17.11
C PHE A 114 13.27 27.93 15.58
N LEU A 115 13.44 29.19 15.16
CA LEU A 115 13.42 29.70 13.77
C LEU A 115 14.49 29.14 12.81
N HIS A 116 15.25 28.11 13.17
CA HIS A 116 16.38 27.62 12.37
C HIS A 116 16.13 26.32 11.57
N GLU A 117 15.06 25.56 11.84
CA GLU A 117 14.83 24.26 11.18
C GLU A 117 13.46 24.15 10.48
N TYR A 118 13.41 24.52 9.19
CA TYR A 118 12.22 24.37 8.36
C TYR A 118 12.06 22.94 7.82
N ARG A 119 10.88 22.31 8.03
CA ARG A 119 10.54 20.98 7.47
C ARG A 119 9.28 21.03 6.58
N SER A 120 9.49 21.00 5.27
CA SER A 120 8.43 21.00 4.23
C SER A 120 7.37 19.88 4.36
N ILE A 121 7.68 18.77 5.04
CA ILE A 121 6.74 17.66 5.31
C ILE A 121 5.57 18.11 6.20
N LEU A 122 5.81 19.06 7.10
CA LEU A 122 4.80 19.54 8.05
C LEU A 122 3.79 20.50 7.39
N THR A 123 4.12 21.07 6.23
CA THR A 123 3.23 21.99 5.49
C THR A 123 1.97 21.28 4.98
N LEU A 124 2.07 20.01 4.56
CA LEU A 124 0.93 19.23 4.09
C LEU A 124 -0.03 18.88 5.24
N SER A 125 0.51 18.51 6.42
CA SER A 125 -0.30 18.27 7.62
C SER A 125 -1.03 19.52 8.09
N ILE A 126 -0.43 20.70 7.92
CA ILE A 126 -1.07 21.99 8.23
C ILE A 126 -2.26 22.23 7.29
N ILE A 127 -2.06 22.12 5.98
CA ILE A 127 -3.14 22.33 5.00
C ILE A 127 -4.31 21.35 5.26
N ILE A 128 -4.00 20.07 5.52
CA ILE A 128 -5.03 19.05 5.81
C ILE A 128 -5.74 19.35 7.13
N GLY A 129 -5.00 19.76 8.18
CA GLY A 129 -5.54 20.15 9.48
C GLY A 129 -6.50 21.34 9.36
N THR A 130 -6.09 22.39 8.64
CA THR A 130 -6.93 23.57 8.42
C THR A 130 -8.17 23.26 7.58
N VAL A 131 -8.05 22.42 6.55
CA VAL A 131 -9.21 21.96 5.77
C VAL A 131 -10.16 21.16 6.66
N TYR A 132 -9.65 20.23 7.48
CA TYR A 132 -10.45 19.43 8.40
C TYR A 132 -11.19 20.29 9.43
N LEU A 133 -10.50 21.27 10.02
CA LEU A 133 -11.08 22.21 10.97
C LEU A 133 -12.10 23.12 10.28
N SER A 134 -11.83 23.60 9.07
CA SER A 134 -12.81 24.34 8.26
C SER A 134 -14.10 23.55 8.01
N PHE A 135 -13.99 22.24 7.75
CA PHE A 135 -15.14 21.34 7.60
C PHE A 135 -15.92 21.12 8.90
N LEU A 136 -15.25 21.12 10.05
CA LEU A 136 -15.87 21.00 11.38
C LEU A 136 -16.55 22.31 11.82
N ILE A 137 -15.93 23.46 11.53
CA ILE A 137 -16.32 24.79 12.01
C ILE A 137 -17.52 25.35 11.25
N LYS A 138 -17.53 25.24 9.92
CA LYS A 138 -18.64 25.64 9.07
C LYS A 138 -18.93 24.55 8.03
N PRO A 139 -19.76 23.56 8.36
CA PRO A 139 -20.27 22.68 7.32
C PRO A 139 -21.06 23.52 6.32
N PHE A 140 -20.57 23.64 5.08
CA PHE A 140 -21.24 24.35 3.97
C PHE A 140 -22.75 24.04 3.97
N SER A 141 -23.57 25.02 4.38
CA SER A 141 -25.00 24.83 4.58
C SER A 141 -25.80 24.88 3.27
N GLY A 142 -25.28 25.56 2.24
CA GLY A 142 -25.94 25.73 0.93
C GLY A 142 -25.59 24.66 -0.12
N SER A 143 -24.33 24.20 -0.20
CA SER A 143 -23.89 23.24 -1.24
C SER A 143 -24.11 21.77 -0.86
N ARG A 144 -24.48 21.48 0.40
CA ARG A 144 -24.63 20.11 0.91
C ARG A 144 -25.65 19.28 0.13
N ARG A 145 -26.77 19.87 -0.27
CA ARG A 145 -27.85 19.13 -0.95
C ARG A 145 -27.45 18.71 -2.37
N GLU A 146 -26.87 19.62 -3.15
CA GLU A 146 -26.39 19.33 -4.51
C GLU A 146 -25.17 18.41 -4.49
N LEU A 147 -24.20 18.65 -3.61
CA LEU A 147 -23.06 17.75 -3.42
C LEU A 147 -23.51 16.33 -3.02
N GLN A 148 -24.49 16.22 -2.13
CA GLN A 148 -25.02 14.93 -1.69
C GLN A 148 -25.85 14.24 -2.78
N LYS A 149 -26.56 14.99 -3.63
CA LYS A 149 -27.16 14.44 -4.86
C LYS A 149 -26.08 13.89 -5.79
N THR A 150 -25.02 14.64 -6.09
CA THR A 150 -23.92 14.18 -6.97
C THR A 150 -23.22 12.95 -6.40
N ILE A 151 -22.91 12.95 -5.10
CA ILE A 151 -22.33 11.80 -4.40
C ILE A 151 -23.25 10.58 -4.51
N ASN A 152 -24.56 10.77 -4.32
CA ASN A 152 -25.51 9.67 -4.43
C ASN A 152 -25.61 9.15 -5.87
N ILE A 153 -25.66 10.03 -6.88
CA ILE A 153 -25.65 9.65 -8.30
C ILE A 153 -24.40 8.83 -8.64
N PHE A 154 -23.23 9.25 -8.15
CA PHE A 154 -21.96 8.55 -8.35
C PHE A 154 -21.96 7.18 -7.68
N PHE A 155 -22.35 7.07 -6.40
CA PHE A 155 -22.32 5.79 -5.69
C PHE A 155 -23.51 4.87 -5.99
N ASN A 156 -24.53 5.37 -6.69
CA ASN A 156 -25.63 4.54 -7.22
C ASN A 156 -25.19 3.67 -8.40
N GLN A 157 -24.05 3.98 -9.03
CA GLN A 157 -23.47 3.17 -10.10
C GLN A 157 -23.25 1.70 -9.68
N PRO A 158 -23.25 0.76 -10.63
CA PRO A 158 -22.98 -0.64 -10.32
C PRO A 158 -21.54 -0.78 -9.79
N PRO A 159 -21.27 -1.74 -8.89
CA PRO A 159 -19.93 -1.94 -8.31
C PRO A 159 -18.84 -2.11 -9.36
N LEU A 160 -19.15 -2.76 -10.49
CA LEU A 160 -18.18 -2.94 -11.58
C LEU A 160 -17.73 -1.60 -12.20
N SER A 161 -18.64 -0.65 -12.40
CA SER A 161 -18.29 0.69 -12.89
C SER A 161 -17.43 1.46 -11.89
N LEU A 162 -17.75 1.36 -10.60
CA LEU A 162 -16.91 1.94 -9.55
C LEU A 162 -15.51 1.32 -9.51
N ALA A 163 -15.40 0.00 -9.68
CA ALA A 163 -14.13 -0.69 -9.77
C ALA A 163 -13.32 -0.27 -11.01
N LEU A 164 -13.97 -0.02 -12.14
CA LEU A 164 -13.34 0.52 -13.35
C LEU A 164 -12.82 1.94 -13.13
N ILE A 165 -13.57 2.78 -12.42
CA ILE A 165 -13.14 4.14 -12.06
C ILE A 165 -11.91 4.07 -11.15
N ILE A 166 -11.92 3.21 -10.12
CA ILE A 166 -10.73 2.96 -9.28
C ILE A 166 -9.54 2.53 -10.15
N PHE A 167 -9.77 1.60 -11.07
CA PHE A 167 -8.72 1.10 -11.96
C PHE A 167 -8.10 2.23 -12.79
N ILE A 168 -8.93 3.03 -13.48
CA ILE A 168 -8.46 4.14 -14.31
C ILE A 168 -7.69 5.16 -13.49
N ILE A 169 -8.23 5.59 -12.34
CA ILE A 169 -7.57 6.56 -11.46
C ILE A 169 -6.20 6.05 -11.02
N LEU A 170 -6.12 4.79 -10.57
CA LEU A 170 -4.89 4.23 -10.05
C LEU A 170 -3.87 3.91 -11.13
N VAL A 171 -4.28 3.47 -12.32
CA VAL A 171 -3.37 3.33 -13.47
C VAL A 171 -2.73 4.68 -13.77
N LEU A 172 -3.51 5.77 -13.83
CA LEU A 172 -2.96 7.10 -14.08
C LEU A 172 -1.97 7.54 -12.98
N ILE A 173 -2.37 7.42 -11.72
CA ILE A 173 -1.51 7.82 -10.59
C ILE A 173 -0.22 6.99 -10.57
N TYR A 174 -0.31 5.65 -10.64
CA TYR A 174 0.86 4.78 -10.59
C TYR A 174 1.80 5.00 -11.79
N ASN A 175 1.27 5.31 -12.97
CA ASN A 175 2.11 5.66 -14.13
C ASN A 175 2.81 7.01 -13.97
N LEU A 176 2.15 8.00 -13.37
CA LEU A 176 2.76 9.29 -13.04
C LEU A 176 3.85 9.17 -11.96
N LEU A 177 3.68 8.25 -11.01
CA LEU A 177 4.72 7.91 -10.04
C LEU A 177 5.88 7.17 -10.72
N ALA A 178 5.59 6.18 -11.56
CA ALA A 178 6.59 5.36 -12.25
C ALA A 178 7.45 6.18 -13.22
N SER A 179 6.89 7.23 -13.84
CA SER A 179 7.60 8.10 -14.80
C SER A 179 8.55 9.08 -14.12
N GLY A 180 8.37 9.34 -12.81
CA GLY A 180 9.14 10.33 -12.08
C GLY A 180 8.67 11.78 -12.28
N LEU A 181 7.47 11.99 -12.85
CA LEU A 181 6.95 13.35 -13.14
C LEU A 181 6.39 14.06 -11.89
N LEU A 182 5.74 13.32 -10.99
CA LEU A 182 5.17 13.89 -9.76
C LEU A 182 6.18 13.90 -8.59
N PHE A 183 6.99 12.85 -8.51
CA PHE A 183 7.97 12.61 -7.46
C PHE A 183 9.21 11.97 -8.09
N PRO A 184 10.39 12.04 -7.45
CA PRO A 184 11.55 11.30 -7.91
C PRO A 184 11.21 9.81 -8.10
N PRO A 185 11.62 9.18 -9.21
CA PRO A 185 11.31 7.77 -9.44
C PRO A 185 12.01 6.91 -8.38
N GLN A 186 11.33 5.85 -7.96
CA GLN A 186 11.93 4.86 -7.05
C GLN A 186 13.22 4.28 -7.67
N PRO A 187 14.31 4.14 -6.88
CA PRO A 187 15.57 3.58 -7.32
C PRO A 187 15.39 2.26 -8.06
N PHE A 188 15.99 2.11 -9.23
CA PHE A 188 15.98 0.86 -9.99
C PHE A 188 17.16 -0.01 -9.57
N THR A 189 16.95 -0.83 -8.54
CA THR A 189 18.01 -1.50 -7.77
C THR A 189 17.49 -2.80 -7.14
N GLY A 190 18.30 -3.46 -6.31
CA GLY A 190 17.96 -4.71 -5.67
C GLY A 190 17.72 -5.80 -6.71
N ASP A 191 16.57 -6.46 -6.65
CA ASP A 191 16.22 -7.55 -7.55
C ASP A 191 15.70 -7.06 -8.93
N GLU A 192 15.25 -5.80 -9.06
CA GLU A 192 14.59 -5.30 -10.28
C GLU A 192 15.44 -5.42 -11.57
N PRO A 193 16.74 -5.05 -11.57
CA PRO A 193 17.57 -5.19 -12.77
C PRO A 193 17.73 -6.65 -13.22
N HIS A 194 17.67 -7.61 -12.30
CA HIS A 194 17.77 -9.03 -12.62
C HIS A 194 16.53 -9.55 -13.32
N TYR A 195 15.34 -9.12 -12.88
CA TYR A 195 14.09 -9.44 -13.57
C TYR A 195 14.10 -8.89 -14.99
N LEU A 196 14.55 -7.65 -15.17
CA LEU A 196 14.57 -7.03 -16.50
C LEU A 196 15.65 -7.61 -17.42
N LEU A 197 16.79 -8.05 -16.88
CA LEU A 197 17.81 -8.79 -17.64
C LEU A 197 17.26 -10.14 -18.13
N LEU A 198 16.54 -10.86 -17.27
CA LEU A 198 15.86 -12.09 -17.67
C LEU A 198 14.76 -11.84 -18.71
N THR A 199 13.99 -10.76 -18.58
CA THR A 199 13.02 -10.35 -19.61
C THR A 199 13.71 -10.01 -20.93
N SER A 200 14.90 -9.38 -20.89
CA SER A 200 15.69 -9.07 -22.08
C SER A 200 16.13 -10.33 -22.82
N SER A 201 16.66 -11.32 -22.09
CA SER A 201 17.04 -12.62 -22.63
C SER A 201 15.84 -13.35 -23.23
N LEU A 202 14.70 -13.42 -22.54
CA LEU A 202 13.48 -14.00 -23.08
C LEU A 202 12.99 -13.31 -24.36
N LEU A 203 13.17 -11.99 -24.46
CA LEU A 203 12.70 -11.19 -25.61
C LEU A 203 13.62 -11.28 -26.83
N GLN A 204 14.94 -11.41 -26.63
CA GLN A 204 15.94 -11.40 -27.71
C GLN A 204 16.48 -12.78 -28.04
N ASP A 205 16.81 -13.54 -26.99
CA ASP A 205 17.53 -14.81 -27.08
C ASP A 205 16.57 -16.01 -27.01
N PHE A 206 15.30 -15.79 -26.64
CA PHE A 206 14.26 -16.80 -26.47
C PHE A 206 14.63 -17.93 -25.48
N ASP A 207 15.51 -17.63 -24.51
CA ASP A 207 15.92 -18.55 -23.48
C ASP A 207 15.97 -17.89 -22.08
N THR A 208 16.46 -18.62 -21.09
CA THR A 208 16.63 -18.13 -19.70
C THR A 208 18.08 -18.16 -19.22
N ASN A 209 19.02 -18.39 -20.14
CA ASN A 209 20.45 -18.49 -19.86
C ASN A 209 21.11 -17.13 -20.02
N LEU A 210 21.52 -16.53 -18.91
CA LEU A 210 22.05 -15.16 -18.87
C LEU A 210 23.55 -15.04 -19.14
N ALA A 211 24.23 -16.14 -19.50
CA ALA A 211 25.69 -16.17 -19.63
C ALA A 211 26.22 -15.15 -20.65
N ASN A 212 25.61 -15.10 -21.84
CA ASN A 212 25.90 -14.09 -22.86
C ASN A 212 25.52 -12.68 -22.38
N ASN A 213 24.37 -12.52 -21.72
CA ASN A 213 23.89 -11.20 -21.31
C ASN A 213 24.81 -10.55 -20.26
N PHE A 214 25.35 -11.33 -19.32
CA PHE A 214 26.36 -10.84 -18.38
C PHE A 214 27.70 -10.55 -19.05
N LYS A 215 28.14 -11.40 -20.01
CA LYS A 215 29.36 -11.17 -20.79
C LYS A 215 29.28 -9.88 -21.61
N ASN A 216 28.14 -9.63 -22.25
CA ASN A 216 27.89 -8.47 -23.09
C ASN A 216 27.47 -7.22 -22.30
N GLN A 217 27.24 -7.35 -21.00
CA GLN A 217 26.77 -6.27 -20.12
C GLN A 217 25.44 -5.65 -20.58
N ASP A 218 24.51 -6.47 -21.09
CA ASP A 218 23.22 -6.02 -21.62
C ASP A 218 22.38 -5.22 -20.60
N TYR A 219 22.64 -5.44 -19.30
CA TYR A 219 22.01 -4.70 -18.21
C TYR A 219 22.32 -3.19 -18.24
N LEU A 220 23.41 -2.74 -18.88
CA LEU A 220 23.77 -1.31 -18.98
C LEU A 220 22.72 -0.47 -19.70
N ALA A 221 21.88 -1.11 -20.52
CA ALA A 221 20.74 -0.48 -21.17
C ALA A 221 19.74 0.12 -20.16
N PHE A 222 19.62 -0.47 -18.97
CA PHE A 222 18.67 -0.04 -17.94
C PHE A 222 19.27 0.19 -16.55
N TYR A 223 20.48 -0.29 -16.29
CA TYR A 223 21.15 -0.20 -14.99
C TYR A 223 22.61 0.26 -15.17
N PRO A 224 22.97 1.48 -14.73
CA PRO A 224 24.27 2.08 -15.04
C PRO A 224 25.46 1.54 -14.21
N GLY A 225 25.20 0.76 -13.15
CA GLY A 225 26.23 0.26 -12.23
C GLY A 225 26.70 -1.16 -12.56
N LYS A 226 27.69 -1.66 -11.81
CA LYS A 226 28.13 -3.07 -11.90
C LYS A 226 27.09 -3.97 -11.24
N LEU A 227 26.40 -4.78 -12.04
CA LEU A 227 25.40 -5.72 -11.55
C LEU A 227 26.08 -7.02 -11.09
N ARG A 228 26.02 -7.34 -9.78
CA ARG A 228 26.52 -8.62 -9.26
C ARG A 228 25.61 -9.76 -9.72
N PRO A 229 26.11 -10.81 -10.37
CA PRO A 229 25.24 -11.88 -10.89
C PRO A 229 24.42 -12.56 -9.79
N HIS A 230 23.11 -12.63 -9.99
CA HIS A 230 22.18 -13.45 -9.20
C HIS A 230 21.85 -14.73 -9.97
N THR A 231 22.89 -15.49 -10.33
CA THR A 231 22.77 -16.67 -11.18
C THR A 231 23.46 -17.89 -10.58
N TYR A 232 23.00 -19.06 -11.01
CA TYR A 232 23.63 -20.35 -10.72
C TYR A 232 23.94 -21.10 -12.02
N PRO A 233 24.99 -21.92 -12.04
CA PRO A 233 25.24 -22.81 -13.17
C PRO A 233 24.14 -23.87 -13.29
N GLY A 234 23.77 -24.21 -14.52
CA GLY A 234 22.95 -25.37 -14.84
C GLY A 234 23.77 -26.51 -15.42
N ARG A 235 23.09 -27.52 -16.00
CA ARG A 235 23.71 -28.70 -16.63
C ARG A 235 24.58 -28.35 -17.82
N LYS A 236 24.19 -27.32 -18.58
CA LYS A 236 24.95 -26.84 -19.73
C LYS A 236 26.23 -26.15 -19.24
N LYS A 237 27.38 -26.54 -19.79
CA LYS A 237 28.67 -25.91 -19.47
C LYS A 237 28.62 -24.40 -19.73
N ASP A 238 29.21 -23.62 -18.84
CA ASP A 238 29.29 -22.14 -18.90
C ASP A 238 27.92 -21.44 -18.95
N SER A 239 26.87 -22.09 -18.44
CA SER A 239 25.53 -21.49 -18.31
C SER A 239 25.38 -20.68 -17.01
N ALA A 240 24.49 -19.70 -17.03
CA ALA A 240 24.19 -18.86 -15.89
C ALA A 240 22.67 -18.60 -15.82
N TYR A 241 21.95 -19.39 -15.04
CA TYR A 241 20.50 -19.26 -14.89
C TYR A 241 20.14 -18.38 -13.70
N SER A 242 19.14 -17.51 -13.89
CA SER A 242 18.68 -16.60 -12.84
C SER A 242 18.17 -17.36 -11.62
N ARG A 243 18.51 -16.85 -10.42
CA ARG A 243 17.89 -17.34 -9.18
C ARG A 243 16.42 -16.95 -9.04
N HIS A 244 15.98 -16.00 -9.85
CA HIS A 244 14.62 -15.51 -9.89
C HIS A 244 13.82 -16.33 -10.90
N SER A 245 12.64 -16.80 -10.50
CA SER A 245 11.77 -17.57 -11.39
C SER A 245 11.30 -16.73 -12.59
N PRO A 246 11.09 -17.35 -13.77
CA PRO A 246 10.85 -16.63 -15.02
C PRO A 246 9.44 -16.04 -15.15
N GLY A 247 8.51 -16.39 -14.27
CA GLY A 247 7.10 -15.97 -14.38
C GLY A 247 6.92 -14.46 -14.37
N LEU A 248 7.62 -13.73 -13.50
CA LEU A 248 7.58 -12.26 -13.53
C LEU A 248 8.20 -11.73 -14.83
N ALA A 249 9.37 -12.24 -15.21
CA ALA A 249 10.07 -11.78 -16.40
C ALA A 249 9.20 -11.91 -17.67
N PHE A 250 8.42 -12.98 -17.77
CA PHE A 250 7.45 -13.19 -18.85
C PHE A 250 6.34 -12.13 -18.85
N LEU A 251 5.78 -11.78 -17.68
CA LEU A 251 4.75 -10.74 -17.56
C LEU A 251 5.25 -9.34 -17.94
N LEU A 252 6.56 -9.11 -17.88
CA LEU A 252 7.18 -7.83 -18.23
C LEU A 252 7.49 -7.67 -19.72
N LEU A 253 7.40 -8.75 -20.52
CA LEU A 253 7.74 -8.74 -21.95
C LEU A 253 7.07 -7.60 -22.73
N PRO A 254 5.75 -7.34 -22.61
CA PRO A 254 5.09 -6.29 -23.38
C PRO A 254 5.65 -4.90 -23.05
N GLY A 255 5.94 -4.64 -21.77
CA GLY A 255 6.49 -3.37 -21.30
C GLY A 255 7.90 -3.12 -21.82
N LEU A 256 8.78 -4.14 -21.75
CA LEU A 256 10.15 -4.02 -22.26
C LEU A 256 10.18 -3.91 -23.79
N ALA A 257 9.37 -4.68 -24.51
CA ALA A 257 9.28 -4.63 -25.97
C ALA A 257 8.85 -3.24 -26.46
N LEU A 258 7.80 -2.69 -25.86
CA LEU A 258 7.36 -1.32 -26.12
C LEU A 258 8.45 -0.31 -25.74
N GLY A 259 9.09 -0.52 -24.58
CA GLY A 259 10.24 0.22 -24.10
C GLY A 259 11.35 0.36 -25.15
N ARG A 260 11.77 -0.75 -25.73
CA ARG A 260 12.82 -0.79 -26.75
C ARG A 260 12.41 -0.09 -28.03
N LYS A 261 11.17 -0.31 -28.50
CA LYS A 261 10.66 0.32 -29.72
C LYS A 261 10.60 1.84 -29.59
N ILE A 262 10.06 2.35 -28.49
CA ILE A 262 9.91 3.80 -28.24
C ILE A 262 11.26 4.46 -27.97
N SER A 263 12.17 3.77 -27.28
CA SER A 263 13.46 4.33 -26.90
C SER A 263 14.57 4.16 -27.96
N ALA A 264 14.32 3.39 -29.02
CA ALA A 264 15.25 3.17 -30.14
C ALA A 264 15.76 4.46 -30.81
N PRO A 265 14.94 5.46 -31.17
CA PRO A 265 15.40 6.69 -31.83
C PRO A 265 16.11 7.67 -30.88
N ILE A 266 16.18 7.38 -29.57
CA ILE A 266 16.68 8.33 -28.57
C ILE A 266 18.20 8.18 -28.43
N SER A 267 18.96 9.22 -28.81
CA SER A 267 20.42 9.22 -28.76
C SER A 267 21.00 9.32 -27.35
N SER A 268 20.28 9.96 -26.42
CA SER A 268 20.74 10.14 -25.02
C SER A 268 20.59 8.83 -24.22
N PRO A 269 21.69 8.21 -23.74
CA PRO A 269 21.62 6.94 -23.00
C PRO A 269 20.81 7.05 -21.70
N GLU A 270 20.87 8.20 -21.03
CA GLU A 270 20.14 8.44 -19.79
C GLU A 270 18.62 8.51 -20.03
N LYS A 271 18.18 9.28 -21.04
CA LYS A 271 16.76 9.36 -21.40
C LYS A 271 16.23 8.01 -21.89
N LYS A 272 17.03 7.30 -22.69
CA LYS A 272 16.72 5.94 -23.17
C LYS A 272 16.47 5.01 -21.99
N ARG A 273 17.38 4.99 -21.00
CA ARG A 273 17.26 4.21 -19.78
C ARG A 273 16.00 4.55 -18.98
N LYS A 274 15.75 5.84 -18.73
CA LYS A 274 14.56 6.29 -17.97
C LYS A 274 13.27 5.81 -18.63
N ILE A 275 13.15 5.94 -19.95
CA ILE A 275 11.97 5.50 -20.71
C ILE A 275 11.86 3.97 -20.70
N LEU A 276 12.98 3.25 -20.86
CA LEU A 276 12.98 1.79 -20.83
C LEU A 276 12.48 1.27 -19.47
N VAL A 277 13.00 1.80 -18.37
CA VAL A 277 12.59 1.42 -17.02
C VAL A 277 11.12 1.78 -16.79
N TRP A 278 10.69 3.00 -17.12
CA TRP A 278 9.30 3.42 -16.97
C TRP A 278 8.32 2.51 -17.73
N LEU A 279 8.56 2.26 -19.02
CA LEU A 279 7.70 1.41 -19.85
C LEU A 279 7.70 -0.05 -19.38
N SER A 280 8.83 -0.54 -18.87
CA SER A 280 8.93 -1.87 -18.26
C SER A 280 8.11 -1.99 -16.97
N ARG A 281 7.81 -0.88 -16.29
CA ARG A 281 6.97 -0.85 -15.08
C ARG A 281 5.46 -0.80 -15.38
N ILE A 282 5.03 -0.50 -16.61
CA ILE A 282 3.61 -0.42 -16.98
C ILE A 282 2.82 -1.68 -16.61
N PRO A 283 3.26 -2.91 -16.93
CA PRO A 283 2.54 -4.12 -16.53
C PRO A 283 2.26 -4.17 -15.02
N MET A 284 3.23 -3.73 -14.20
CA MET A 284 3.08 -3.66 -12.74
C MET A 284 2.03 -2.64 -12.31
N THR A 285 2.00 -1.46 -12.93
CA THR A 285 0.98 -0.43 -12.63
C THR A 285 -0.44 -0.93 -12.92
N VAL A 286 -0.62 -1.63 -14.04
CA VAL A 286 -1.91 -2.19 -14.45
C VAL A 286 -2.35 -3.29 -13.48
N MET A 287 -1.46 -4.25 -13.18
CA MET A 287 -1.76 -5.32 -12.23
C MET A 287 -2.05 -4.78 -10.83
N SER A 288 -1.32 -3.75 -10.37
CA SER A 288 -1.56 -3.11 -9.07
C SER A 288 -2.92 -2.43 -9.00
N ALA A 289 -3.32 -1.71 -10.06
CA ALA A 289 -4.64 -1.11 -10.13
C ALA A 289 -5.75 -2.18 -10.14
N LEU A 290 -5.55 -3.29 -10.85
CA LEU A 290 -6.47 -4.43 -10.84
C LEU A 290 -6.61 -5.06 -9.45
N VAL A 291 -5.52 -5.22 -8.70
CA VAL A 291 -5.55 -5.73 -7.31
C VAL A 291 -6.46 -4.87 -6.45
N VAL A 292 -6.35 -3.54 -6.52
CA VAL A 292 -7.17 -2.63 -5.71
C VAL A 292 -8.64 -2.65 -6.16
N SER A 293 -8.90 -2.68 -7.47
CA SER A 293 -10.26 -2.79 -8.01
C SER A 293 -10.94 -4.11 -7.65
N LEU A 294 -10.22 -5.23 -7.71
CA LEU A 294 -10.73 -6.55 -7.31
C LEU A 294 -10.92 -6.63 -5.80
N PHE A 295 -10.02 -6.04 -5.01
CA PHE A 295 -10.22 -5.88 -3.57
C PHE A 295 -11.52 -5.16 -3.27
N PHE A 296 -11.80 -4.02 -3.94
CA PHE A 296 -13.06 -3.29 -3.76
C PHE A 296 -14.27 -4.17 -4.05
N LEU A 297 -14.25 -4.91 -5.17
CA LEU A 297 -15.35 -5.78 -5.54
C LEU A 297 -15.55 -6.93 -4.54
N LEU A 298 -14.47 -7.59 -4.11
CA LEU A 298 -14.52 -8.66 -3.12
C LEU A 298 -15.01 -8.14 -1.76
N ALA A 299 -14.49 -7.00 -1.30
CA ALA A 299 -14.94 -6.37 -0.07
C ALA A 299 -16.42 -5.94 -0.15
N TYR A 300 -16.89 -5.50 -1.32
CA TYR A 300 -18.30 -5.17 -1.53
C TYR A 300 -19.20 -6.40 -1.43
N LEU A 301 -18.80 -7.54 -1.98
CA LEU A 301 -19.55 -8.80 -1.85
C LEU A 301 -19.76 -9.18 -0.37
N ILE A 302 -18.79 -8.85 0.49
CA ILE A 302 -18.80 -9.21 1.92
C ILE A 302 -19.55 -8.16 2.75
N TYR A 303 -19.21 -6.88 2.61
CA TYR A 303 -19.69 -5.83 3.52
C TYR A 303 -20.86 -5.00 2.97
N GLN A 304 -21.12 -5.04 1.65
CA GLN A 304 -22.25 -4.35 1.00
C GLN A 304 -22.28 -2.82 1.21
N GLN A 305 -21.11 -2.17 1.36
CA GLN A 305 -20.98 -0.73 1.63
C GLN A 305 -20.18 0.00 0.53
N LYS A 306 -20.83 0.33 -0.61
CA LYS A 306 -20.14 0.88 -1.81
C LYS A 306 -19.26 2.10 -1.51
N LYS A 307 -19.84 3.15 -0.91
CA LYS A 307 -19.17 4.44 -0.71
C LYS A 307 -17.88 4.32 0.10
N TRP A 308 -17.97 3.70 1.26
CA TRP A 308 -16.84 3.61 2.18
C TRP A 308 -15.78 2.62 1.70
N LEU A 309 -16.17 1.55 1.02
CA LEU A 309 -15.23 0.63 0.41
C LEU A 309 -14.52 1.24 -0.80
N PHE A 310 -15.18 2.09 -1.57
CA PHE A 310 -14.54 2.80 -2.69
C PHE A 310 -13.44 3.74 -2.15
N ILE A 311 -13.77 4.54 -1.14
CA ILE A 311 -12.81 5.42 -0.46
C ILE A 311 -11.68 4.59 0.18
N GLY A 312 -12.04 3.50 0.86
CA GLY A 312 -11.08 2.59 1.49
C GLY A 312 -10.14 1.93 0.47
N ALA A 313 -10.63 1.51 -0.69
CA ALA A 313 -9.81 0.92 -1.74
C ALA A 313 -8.80 1.92 -2.31
N LEU A 314 -9.22 3.16 -2.62
CA LEU A 314 -8.29 4.20 -3.03
C LEU A 314 -7.26 4.50 -1.96
N PHE A 315 -7.69 4.58 -0.70
CA PHE A 315 -6.78 4.79 0.42
C PHE A 315 -5.74 3.66 0.52
N TRP A 316 -6.17 2.40 0.54
CA TRP A 316 -5.27 1.25 0.65
C TRP A 316 -4.28 1.19 -0.52
N GLY A 317 -4.75 1.42 -1.75
CA GLY A 317 -3.90 1.48 -2.93
C GLY A 317 -2.86 2.62 -2.88
N LEU A 318 -3.22 3.75 -2.27
CA LEU A 318 -2.36 4.92 -2.14
C LEU A 318 -1.58 4.99 -0.81
N SER A 319 -1.55 3.88 -0.06
CA SER A 319 -0.89 3.81 1.24
C SER A 319 0.28 2.82 1.25
N PRO A 320 1.22 2.93 2.19
CA PRO A 320 2.32 1.97 2.33
C PRO A 320 1.79 0.61 2.81
N PRO A 321 2.45 -0.50 2.42
CA PRO A 321 3.57 -0.53 1.48
C PRO A 321 3.13 -0.48 0.01
N PHE A 322 1.84 -0.67 -0.29
CA PHE A 322 1.35 -0.96 -1.63
C PHE A 322 1.68 0.13 -2.66
N ILE A 323 1.56 1.41 -2.29
CA ILE A 323 1.88 2.51 -3.20
C ILE A 323 3.34 2.46 -3.70
N PHE A 324 4.28 2.04 -2.86
CA PHE A 324 5.68 1.93 -3.25
C PHE A 324 5.90 0.76 -4.21
N TYR A 325 5.20 -0.34 -4.04
CA TYR A 325 5.27 -1.52 -4.91
C TYR A 325 4.38 -1.47 -6.14
N SER A 326 3.53 -0.44 -6.25
CA SER A 326 2.56 -0.29 -7.33
C SER A 326 3.17 -0.31 -8.74
N HIS A 327 4.46 0.03 -8.84
CA HIS A 327 5.21 0.12 -10.09
C HIS A 327 6.58 -0.56 -10.04
N LEU A 328 6.98 -1.19 -8.94
CA LEU A 328 8.28 -1.86 -8.84
C LEU A 328 8.22 -3.28 -9.43
N LEU A 329 9.32 -3.76 -9.99
CA LEU A 329 9.39 -5.08 -10.64
C LEU A 329 9.56 -6.20 -9.61
N TYR A 330 8.45 -6.58 -8.97
CA TYR A 330 8.40 -7.58 -7.91
C TYR A 330 7.23 -8.57 -8.10
N PRO A 331 7.44 -9.88 -7.85
CA PRO A 331 6.42 -10.91 -8.12
C PRO A 331 5.20 -10.84 -7.19
N GLU A 332 5.28 -10.08 -6.11
CA GLU A 332 4.27 -10.01 -5.06
C GLU A 332 2.92 -9.46 -5.54
N ILE A 333 2.93 -8.46 -6.43
CA ILE A 333 1.70 -7.89 -7.00
C ILE A 333 0.99 -8.90 -7.93
N PRO A 334 1.67 -9.53 -8.90
CA PRO A 334 1.11 -10.64 -9.66
C PRO A 334 0.57 -11.76 -8.76
N ALA A 335 1.30 -12.14 -7.71
CA ALA A 335 0.85 -13.16 -6.77
C ALA A 335 -0.44 -12.74 -6.05
N ALA A 336 -0.53 -11.48 -5.59
CA ALA A 336 -1.76 -10.94 -4.99
C ALA A 336 -2.94 -10.99 -5.96
N LEU A 337 -2.71 -10.66 -7.23
CA LEU A 337 -3.74 -10.68 -8.27
C LEU A 337 -4.24 -12.12 -8.54
N LEU A 338 -3.32 -13.07 -8.71
CA LEU A 338 -3.64 -14.49 -8.93
C LEU A 338 -4.39 -15.10 -7.74
N LEU A 339 -4.17 -14.62 -6.52
CA LEU A 339 -4.90 -15.06 -5.33
C LEU A 339 -6.29 -14.41 -5.24
N LEU A 340 -6.41 -13.11 -5.57
CA LEU A 340 -7.67 -12.37 -5.47
C LEU A 340 -8.73 -12.81 -6.49
N ILE A 341 -8.32 -13.10 -7.73
CA ILE A 341 -9.23 -13.45 -8.83
C ILE A 341 -10.14 -14.64 -8.46
N PRO A 342 -9.61 -15.81 -8.01
CA PRO A 342 -10.43 -16.93 -7.56
C PRO A 342 -11.45 -16.54 -6.48
N PHE A 343 -11.04 -15.83 -5.43
CA PHE A 343 -11.95 -15.48 -4.33
C PHE A 343 -13.05 -14.51 -4.75
N TRP A 344 -12.76 -13.56 -5.64
CA TRP A 344 -13.77 -12.70 -6.21
C TRP A 344 -14.76 -13.47 -7.11
N LEU A 345 -14.26 -14.30 -8.02
CA LEU A 345 -15.09 -15.11 -8.94
C LEU A 345 -16.03 -16.03 -8.17
N LEU A 346 -15.46 -16.85 -7.27
CA LEU A 346 -16.22 -17.81 -6.47
C LEU A 346 -17.14 -17.11 -5.45
N GLY A 347 -16.74 -15.94 -4.96
CA GLY A 347 -17.50 -15.13 -4.03
C GLY A 347 -18.84 -14.61 -4.58
N LYS A 348 -18.94 -14.39 -5.90
CA LYS A 348 -20.20 -13.95 -6.54
C LYS A 348 -21.37 -14.90 -6.27
N LYS A 349 -21.09 -16.20 -6.17
CA LYS A 349 -22.06 -17.26 -5.90
C LYS A 349 -21.95 -17.81 -4.48
N LYS A 350 -21.38 -17.01 -3.55
CA LYS A 350 -21.16 -17.38 -2.14
C LYS A 350 -20.44 -18.74 -1.97
N PHE A 351 -19.56 -19.09 -2.91
CA PHE A 351 -18.84 -20.36 -2.93
C PHE A 351 -19.74 -21.62 -2.96
N SER A 352 -21.00 -21.50 -3.40
CA SER A 352 -21.94 -22.63 -3.41
C SER A 352 -21.93 -23.40 -4.74
N SER A 353 -21.86 -22.69 -5.87
CA SER A 353 -22.06 -23.27 -7.21
C SER A 353 -21.18 -22.67 -8.31
N PRO A 354 -19.83 -22.68 -8.20
CA PRO A 354 -18.97 -22.35 -9.33
C PRO A 354 -19.29 -23.13 -10.61
N ASN A 355 -19.25 -22.45 -11.75
CA ASN A 355 -19.28 -23.12 -13.05
C ASN A 355 -17.86 -23.58 -13.46
N TRP A 356 -17.76 -24.40 -14.51
CA TRP A 356 -16.48 -24.95 -14.95
C TRP A 356 -15.48 -23.85 -15.39
N GLN A 357 -15.97 -22.71 -15.92
CA GLN A 357 -15.12 -21.59 -16.32
C GLN A 357 -14.46 -20.91 -15.11
N GLU A 358 -15.23 -20.67 -14.05
CA GLU A 358 -14.74 -20.12 -12.79
C GLU A 358 -13.71 -21.06 -12.15
N ILE A 359 -13.93 -22.38 -12.24
CA ILE A 359 -12.98 -23.40 -11.78
C ILE A 359 -11.71 -23.38 -12.63
N LEU A 360 -11.83 -23.36 -13.95
CA LEU A 360 -10.71 -23.34 -14.87
C LEU A 360 -9.84 -22.10 -14.63
N ILE A 361 -10.44 -20.91 -14.56
CA ILE A 361 -9.72 -19.66 -14.28
C ILE A 361 -9.06 -19.72 -12.91
N SER A 362 -9.76 -20.23 -11.89
CA SER A 362 -9.19 -20.35 -10.54
C SER A 362 -8.02 -21.32 -10.49
N SER A 363 -8.14 -22.47 -11.15
CA SER A 363 -7.08 -23.48 -11.28
C SER A 363 -5.88 -22.90 -12.03
N CYS A 364 -6.08 -22.21 -13.16
CA CYS A 364 -5.02 -21.50 -13.87
C CYS A 364 -4.30 -20.49 -12.96
N CYS A 365 -5.04 -19.72 -12.17
CA CYS A 365 -4.44 -18.74 -11.26
C CYS A 365 -3.54 -19.40 -10.21
N PHE A 366 -4.01 -20.47 -9.55
CA PHE A 366 -3.21 -21.19 -8.56
C PHE A 366 -2.02 -21.92 -9.20
N SER A 367 -2.19 -22.46 -10.41
CA SER A 367 -1.13 -23.12 -11.18
C SER A 367 0.00 -22.18 -11.61
N LEU A 368 -0.26 -20.88 -11.76
CA LEU A 368 0.75 -19.91 -12.18
C LEU A 368 1.61 -19.39 -11.02
N LEU A 369 1.15 -19.52 -9.77
CA LEU A 369 1.88 -19.04 -8.59
C LEU A 369 3.32 -19.60 -8.45
N PRO A 370 3.58 -20.92 -8.65
CA PRO A 370 4.93 -21.47 -8.57
C PRO A 370 5.94 -20.83 -9.53
N TRP A 371 5.49 -20.33 -10.69
CA TRP A 371 6.34 -19.68 -11.68
C TRP A 371 6.81 -18.29 -11.25
N LEU A 372 6.12 -17.66 -10.29
CA LEU A 372 6.52 -16.38 -9.70
C LEU A 372 7.59 -16.55 -8.60
N GLY A 373 7.75 -17.76 -8.06
CA GLY A 373 8.71 -18.07 -7.01
C GLY A 373 8.30 -19.26 -6.15
N VAL A 374 9.29 -20.00 -5.65
CA VAL A 374 9.09 -21.19 -4.78
C VAL A 374 8.26 -20.87 -3.54
N LYS A 375 8.41 -19.65 -2.99
CA LYS A 375 7.65 -19.19 -1.83
C LYS A 375 6.13 -19.15 -2.03
N TYR A 376 5.64 -19.21 -3.26
CA TYR A 376 4.21 -19.23 -3.56
C TYR A 376 3.62 -20.63 -3.76
N ILE A 377 4.45 -21.69 -3.75
CA ILE A 377 3.99 -23.08 -3.85
C ILE A 377 3.03 -23.45 -2.71
N PRO A 378 3.28 -23.10 -1.43
CA PRO A 378 2.32 -23.38 -0.35
C PRO A 378 0.95 -22.75 -0.60
N LEU A 379 0.93 -21.52 -1.15
CA LEU A 379 -0.30 -20.82 -1.48
C LEU A 379 -1.07 -21.47 -2.64
N ALA A 380 -0.35 -21.93 -3.67
CA ALA A 380 -0.95 -22.73 -4.74
C ALA A 380 -1.60 -23.99 -4.19
N GLY A 381 -0.87 -24.76 -3.37
CA GLY A 381 -1.36 -26.00 -2.76
C GLY A 381 -2.63 -25.77 -1.94
N LEU A 382 -2.62 -24.78 -1.03
CA LEU A 382 -3.80 -24.48 -0.22
C LEU A 382 -4.97 -23.95 -1.08
N GLY A 383 -4.71 -23.13 -2.10
CA GLY A 383 -5.73 -22.69 -3.06
C GLY A 383 -6.41 -23.88 -3.77
N PHE A 384 -5.63 -24.85 -4.23
CA PHE A 384 -6.15 -26.09 -4.83
C PHE A 384 -6.94 -26.94 -3.84
N LEU A 385 -6.51 -27.06 -2.58
CA LEU A 385 -7.27 -27.76 -1.54
C LEU A 385 -8.62 -27.10 -1.28
N ILE A 386 -8.66 -25.77 -1.20
CA ILE A 386 -9.90 -25.00 -1.02
C ILE A 386 -10.83 -25.24 -2.20
N LEU A 387 -10.32 -25.11 -3.44
CA LEU A 387 -11.11 -25.30 -4.66
C LEU A 387 -11.60 -26.75 -4.80
N GLY A 388 -10.73 -27.74 -4.55
CA GLY A 388 -11.04 -29.15 -4.59
C GLY A 388 -12.12 -29.54 -3.57
N ARG A 389 -12.08 -28.98 -2.35
CA ARG A 389 -13.13 -29.18 -1.34
C ARG A 389 -14.48 -28.66 -1.82
N LEU A 390 -14.52 -27.48 -2.44
CA LEU A 390 -15.77 -26.92 -2.98
C LEU A 390 -16.34 -27.81 -4.09
N ILE A 391 -15.48 -28.31 -4.97
CA ILE A 391 -15.87 -29.20 -6.08
C ILE A 391 -16.34 -30.55 -5.56
N LEU A 392 -15.67 -31.14 -4.55
CA LEU A 392 -16.06 -32.42 -3.98
C LEU A 392 -17.51 -32.38 -3.45
N ILE A 393 -17.89 -31.30 -2.77
CA ILE A 393 -19.26 -31.09 -2.28
C ILE A 393 -20.27 -31.05 -3.44
N GLN A 394 -19.88 -30.53 -4.60
CA GLN A 394 -20.76 -30.44 -5.77
C GLN A 394 -20.86 -31.73 -6.56
N LEU A 395 -19.78 -32.52 -6.63
CA LEU A 395 -19.76 -33.80 -7.33
C LEU A 395 -20.70 -34.83 -6.70
N LEU A 396 -21.11 -34.62 -5.45
CA LEU A 396 -22.17 -35.37 -4.78
C LEU A 396 -23.57 -35.11 -5.38
N ASN A 397 -23.75 -34.04 -6.16
CA ASN A 397 -25.01 -33.74 -6.85
C ASN A 397 -25.08 -34.43 -8.22
N ARG A 398 -26.18 -35.15 -8.49
CA ARG A 398 -26.33 -36.01 -9.69
C ARG A 398 -26.40 -35.27 -11.04
N HIS A 399 -26.74 -33.99 -11.05
CA HIS A 399 -26.91 -33.20 -12.29
C HIS A 399 -25.67 -32.39 -12.70
N PHE A 400 -24.51 -32.61 -12.08
CA PHE A 400 -23.31 -31.80 -12.31
C PHE A 400 -22.44 -32.39 -13.43
N PRO A 401 -21.90 -31.59 -14.39
CA PRO A 401 -21.04 -32.08 -15.46
C PRO A 401 -19.65 -32.49 -14.92
N LYS A 402 -19.56 -33.73 -14.44
CA LYS A 402 -18.40 -34.23 -13.66
C LYS A 402 -17.09 -34.15 -14.44
N LEU A 403 -17.05 -34.66 -15.67
CA LEU A 403 -15.82 -34.74 -16.46
C LEU A 403 -15.22 -33.35 -16.72
N ILE A 404 -16.02 -32.42 -17.25
CA ILE A 404 -15.57 -31.05 -17.57
C ILE A 404 -15.09 -30.33 -16.31
N THR A 405 -15.78 -30.52 -15.18
CA THR A 405 -15.42 -29.91 -13.89
C THR A 405 -14.08 -30.43 -13.36
N ILE A 406 -13.89 -31.75 -13.37
CA ILE A 406 -12.65 -32.40 -12.94
C ILE A 406 -11.49 -31.98 -13.86
N SER A 407 -11.69 -31.99 -15.17
CA SER A 407 -10.69 -31.53 -16.14
C SER A 407 -10.34 -30.06 -15.94
N SER A 408 -11.33 -29.19 -15.66
CA SER A 408 -11.09 -27.76 -15.38
C SER A 408 -10.23 -27.53 -14.13
N LEU A 409 -10.33 -28.43 -13.14
CA LEU A 409 -9.49 -28.39 -11.95
C LEU A 409 -8.08 -28.94 -12.22
N LEU A 410 -7.99 -30.15 -12.78
CA LEU A 410 -6.75 -30.92 -12.85
C LEU A 410 -5.86 -30.53 -14.03
N LEU A 411 -6.43 -30.15 -15.18
CA LEU A 411 -5.65 -29.90 -16.38
C LEU A 411 -4.64 -28.75 -16.19
N PRO A 412 -5.01 -27.57 -15.67
CA PRO A 412 -4.03 -26.51 -15.44
C PRO A 412 -2.99 -26.89 -14.37
N PHE A 413 -3.37 -27.68 -13.37
CA PHE A 413 -2.45 -28.18 -12.33
C PHE A 413 -1.38 -29.10 -12.93
N LEU A 414 -1.83 -30.12 -13.67
CA LEU A 414 -0.95 -31.12 -14.27
C LEU A 414 -0.06 -30.51 -15.36
N LEU A 415 -0.60 -29.62 -16.21
CA LEU A 415 0.18 -28.96 -17.25
C LEU A 415 1.23 -28.03 -16.65
N SER A 416 0.83 -27.12 -15.76
CA SER A 416 1.77 -26.14 -15.18
C SER A 416 2.83 -26.82 -14.31
N GLY A 417 2.41 -27.77 -13.45
CA GLY A 417 3.31 -28.55 -12.62
C GLY A 417 4.26 -29.40 -13.47
N GLY A 418 3.73 -30.08 -14.49
CA GLY A 418 4.53 -30.85 -15.45
C GLY A 418 5.56 -30.00 -16.17
N PHE A 419 5.18 -28.84 -16.68
CA PHE A 419 6.12 -27.90 -17.32
C PHE A 419 7.18 -27.37 -16.35
N LEU A 420 6.84 -27.09 -15.10
CA LEU A 420 7.81 -26.63 -14.09
C LEU A 420 8.83 -27.73 -13.77
N LEU A 421 8.38 -28.97 -13.64
CA LEU A 421 9.24 -30.13 -13.40
C LEU A 421 10.14 -30.41 -14.61
N LEU A 422 9.60 -30.36 -15.83
CA LEU A 422 10.39 -30.49 -17.05
C LEU A 422 11.43 -29.38 -17.17
N TYR A 423 11.05 -28.13 -16.88
CA TYR A 423 11.94 -26.97 -16.93
C TYR A 423 13.11 -27.12 -15.93
N THR A 424 12.81 -27.46 -14.67
CA THR A 424 13.84 -27.67 -13.64
C THR A 424 14.73 -28.87 -13.96
N TRP A 425 14.18 -29.95 -14.50
CA TRP A 425 14.95 -31.12 -14.94
C TRP A 425 15.87 -30.82 -16.12
N GLN A 426 15.39 -30.09 -17.14
CA GLN A 426 16.21 -29.72 -18.29
C GLN A 426 17.39 -28.84 -17.89
N ILE A 427 17.16 -27.86 -16.99
CA ILE A 427 18.18 -26.87 -16.62
C ILE A 427 19.13 -27.40 -15.55
N TYR A 428 18.60 -27.95 -14.45
CA TYR A 428 19.37 -28.32 -13.27
C TYR A 428 19.53 -29.82 -13.09
N GLY A 429 18.70 -30.61 -13.79
CA GLY A 429 18.72 -32.06 -13.64
C GLY A 429 18.05 -32.63 -12.43
N THR A 430 17.33 -31.80 -11.70
CA THR A 430 16.55 -32.21 -10.55
C THR A 430 15.11 -31.76 -10.75
N LEU A 431 14.19 -32.47 -10.10
CA LEU A 431 12.77 -32.11 -10.09
C LEU A 431 12.43 -31.07 -9.00
N SER A 432 13.44 -30.60 -8.24
CA SER A 432 13.22 -29.71 -7.11
C SER A 432 13.07 -28.25 -7.58
N PRO A 433 11.95 -27.57 -7.28
CA PRO A 433 11.81 -26.13 -7.54
C PRO A 433 12.83 -25.29 -6.75
N VAL A 434 13.41 -25.81 -5.67
CA VAL A 434 14.45 -25.12 -4.89
C VAL A 434 15.73 -24.91 -5.72
N SER A 435 15.90 -25.62 -6.84
CA SER A 435 17.02 -25.45 -7.77
C SER A 435 17.13 -24.02 -8.32
N PHE A 436 16.04 -23.25 -8.35
CA PHE A 436 16.13 -21.81 -8.62
C PHE A 436 17.07 -21.09 -7.64
N TYR A 437 17.10 -21.50 -6.37
CA TYR A 437 17.92 -20.85 -5.34
C TYR A 437 19.26 -21.52 -5.09
N GLN A 438 19.47 -22.76 -5.55
CA GLN A 438 20.65 -23.57 -5.22
C GLN A 438 21.34 -24.22 -6.42
N GLY A 439 20.85 -24.01 -7.64
CA GLY A 439 21.44 -24.58 -8.85
C GLY A 439 21.37 -26.11 -8.87
N LEU A 440 22.50 -26.75 -9.18
CA LEU A 440 22.63 -28.19 -9.36
C LEU A 440 22.53 -29.02 -8.07
N SER A 441 22.72 -28.42 -6.88
CA SER A 441 22.77 -29.13 -5.59
C SER A 441 21.67 -28.66 -4.60
N PRO A 442 20.38 -28.81 -4.93
CA PRO A 442 19.28 -28.27 -4.10
C PRO A 442 19.04 -29.01 -2.78
N GLY A 443 19.63 -30.19 -2.57
CA GLY A 443 19.42 -31.04 -1.39
C GLY A 443 20.46 -30.88 -0.29
N GLU A 444 21.65 -30.39 -0.60
CA GLU A 444 22.79 -30.39 0.34
C GLU A 444 22.67 -29.29 1.40
N ASN A 445 21.76 -28.33 1.24
CA ASN A 445 21.73 -27.10 2.02
C ASN A 445 20.32 -26.60 2.39
N LEU A 446 19.39 -27.49 2.75
CA LEU A 446 18.04 -27.08 3.22
C LEU A 446 18.09 -26.14 4.43
N HIS A 447 19.06 -26.35 5.34
CA HIS A 447 19.32 -25.49 6.50
C HIS A 447 19.80 -24.07 6.12
N ARG A 448 20.24 -23.84 4.88
CA ARG A 448 20.54 -22.48 4.37
C ARG A 448 19.31 -21.76 3.86
N PHE A 449 18.23 -22.50 3.56
CA PHE A 449 16.98 -21.93 3.08
C PHE A 449 15.99 -21.69 4.22
N PHE A 450 15.91 -22.62 5.17
CA PHE A 450 15.08 -22.51 6.36
C PHE A 450 15.93 -22.46 7.63
N HIS A 451 15.52 -21.63 8.58
CA HIS A 451 15.89 -21.77 9.98
C HIS A 451 14.76 -22.50 10.71
N PHE A 452 15.09 -23.65 11.31
CA PHE A 452 14.13 -24.43 12.11
C PHE A 452 14.16 -24.06 13.60
N SER A 453 14.70 -22.89 13.93
CA SER A 453 14.70 -22.33 15.29
C SER A 453 13.37 -21.60 15.54
N LEU A 454 12.62 -22.03 16.55
CA LEU A 454 11.35 -21.40 16.93
C LEU A 454 11.53 -19.94 17.39
N PRO A 455 12.51 -19.60 18.26
CA PRO A 455 12.78 -18.19 18.60
C PRO A 455 13.06 -17.33 17.38
N GLU A 456 13.84 -17.85 16.43
CA GLU A 456 14.18 -17.14 15.20
C GLU A 456 12.95 -16.98 14.29
N ALA A 457 12.13 -18.03 14.15
CA ALA A 457 10.87 -17.98 13.43
C ALA A 457 9.89 -16.94 13.99
N LEU A 458 9.80 -16.84 15.31
CA LEU A 458 8.99 -15.83 15.99
C LEU A 458 9.57 -14.42 15.80
N ARG A 459 10.90 -14.26 15.90
CA ARG A 459 11.59 -12.99 15.63
C ARG A 459 11.31 -12.49 14.21
N CYS A 460 11.51 -13.35 13.20
CA CYS A 460 11.21 -13.07 11.80
C CYS A 460 9.72 -12.76 11.59
N GLY A 461 8.85 -13.59 12.15
CA GLY A 461 7.40 -13.45 12.00
C GLY A 461 6.86 -12.15 12.58
N LEU A 462 7.27 -11.78 13.80
CA LEU A 462 6.93 -10.50 14.42
C LEU A 462 7.60 -9.33 13.68
N GLY A 463 8.81 -9.56 13.17
CA GLY A 463 9.56 -8.61 12.37
C GLY A 463 8.81 -8.07 11.16
N TYR A 464 8.09 -8.93 10.44
CA TYR A 464 7.26 -8.50 9.29
C TYR A 464 6.15 -7.50 9.65
N PHE A 465 5.78 -7.38 10.93
CA PHE A 465 4.79 -6.41 11.39
C PHE A 465 5.41 -5.25 12.14
N LEU A 466 6.34 -5.52 13.06
CA LEU A 466 6.78 -4.57 14.08
C LEU A 466 8.17 -3.98 13.85
N ASP A 467 9.02 -4.63 13.04
CA ASP A 467 10.38 -4.14 12.82
C ASP A 467 10.37 -2.74 12.21
N GLN A 468 11.11 -1.82 12.81
CA GLN A 468 11.09 -0.43 12.39
C GLN A 468 11.55 -0.19 10.94
N ARG A 469 12.41 -1.07 10.38
CA ARG A 469 12.95 -0.93 9.01
C ARG A 469 12.05 -1.61 7.98
N ALA A 470 11.53 -2.81 8.26
CA ALA A 470 10.78 -3.60 7.28
C ALA A 470 9.32 -3.94 7.64
N GLY A 471 8.91 -3.71 8.88
CA GLY A 471 7.59 -4.06 9.38
C GLY A 471 6.46 -3.27 8.72
N LEU A 472 5.26 -3.85 8.64
CA LEU A 472 4.09 -3.16 8.09
C LEU A 472 3.58 -2.01 8.96
N ILE A 473 3.53 -2.19 10.28
CA ILE A 473 2.87 -1.27 11.20
C ILE A 473 3.59 0.08 11.30
N PRO A 474 4.94 0.16 11.39
CA PRO A 474 5.64 1.45 11.47
C PRO A 474 5.33 2.37 10.28
N TYR A 475 5.06 1.80 9.10
CA TYR A 475 4.78 2.55 7.88
C TYR A 475 3.28 2.71 7.60
N ASN A 476 2.43 1.87 8.20
CA ASN A 476 0.98 2.00 8.11
C ASN A 476 0.29 1.51 9.38
N LEU A 477 0.07 2.43 10.32
CA LEU A 477 -0.54 2.16 11.63
C LEU A 477 -1.98 1.63 11.55
N LEU A 478 -2.66 1.77 10.41
CA LEU A 478 -4.01 1.23 10.25
C LEU A 478 -4.04 -0.30 10.25
N PHE A 479 -2.89 -0.96 10.04
CA PHE A 479 -2.80 -2.40 10.24
C PHE A 479 -2.99 -2.84 11.70
N LEU A 480 -2.93 -1.94 12.68
CA LEU A 480 -3.36 -2.22 14.06
C LEU A 480 -4.86 -2.59 14.12
N LEU A 481 -5.66 -2.08 13.18
CA LEU A 481 -7.09 -2.38 13.10
C LEU A 481 -7.39 -3.79 12.56
N VAL A 482 -6.38 -4.51 12.04
CA VAL A 482 -6.54 -5.88 11.54
C VAL A 482 -7.09 -6.79 12.63
N ILE A 483 -6.61 -6.68 13.87
CA ILE A 483 -7.02 -7.57 14.98
C ILE A 483 -8.50 -7.34 15.33
N ALA A 484 -8.92 -6.09 15.51
CA ALA A 484 -10.33 -5.77 15.78
C ALA A 484 -11.24 -6.12 14.58
N GLY A 485 -10.73 -5.88 13.37
CA GLY A 485 -11.41 -6.15 12.13
C GLY A 485 -11.60 -7.64 11.84
N SER A 486 -10.61 -8.47 12.18
CA SER A 486 -10.64 -9.92 12.00
C SER A 486 -11.69 -10.57 12.89
N PHE A 487 -11.82 -10.13 14.15
CA PHE A 487 -12.89 -10.56 15.05
C PHE A 487 -14.29 -10.24 14.47
N SER A 488 -14.45 -9.01 13.98
CA SER A 488 -15.68 -8.59 13.28
C SER A 488 -16.00 -9.45 12.05
N PHE A 489 -14.96 -9.81 11.28
CA PHE A 489 -15.09 -10.60 10.06
C PHE A 489 -15.40 -12.08 10.34
N PHE A 490 -14.80 -12.65 11.39
CA PHE A 490 -15.07 -14.01 11.84
C PHE A 490 -16.57 -14.23 12.09
N HIS A 491 -17.23 -13.30 12.77
CA HIS A 491 -18.67 -13.38 13.02
C HIS A 491 -19.53 -13.12 11.77
N LEU A 492 -19.02 -12.36 10.79
CA LEU A 492 -19.76 -12.05 9.57
C LEU A 492 -19.71 -13.20 8.55
N ALA A 493 -18.53 -13.79 8.37
CA ALA A 493 -18.26 -14.78 7.32
C ALA A 493 -17.22 -15.81 7.79
N PRO A 494 -17.55 -16.69 8.76
CA PRO A 494 -16.57 -17.57 9.42
C PRO A 494 -15.83 -18.51 8.45
N ARG A 495 -16.53 -19.00 7.42
CA ARG A 495 -15.91 -19.85 6.39
C ARG A 495 -14.86 -19.08 5.56
N LEU A 496 -15.17 -17.84 5.17
CA LEU A 496 -14.22 -17.00 4.44
C LEU A 496 -13.05 -16.58 5.33
N PHE A 497 -13.33 -16.29 6.61
CA PHE A 497 -12.30 -16.00 7.60
C PHE A 497 -11.31 -17.16 7.71
N ALA A 498 -11.78 -18.40 7.77
CA ALA A 498 -10.93 -19.58 7.81
C ALA A 498 -10.03 -19.69 6.57
N HIS A 499 -10.57 -19.52 5.36
CA HIS A 499 -9.77 -19.57 4.13
C HIS A 499 -8.71 -18.46 4.07
N PHE A 500 -9.09 -17.21 4.36
CA PHE A 500 -8.18 -16.06 4.32
C PHE A 500 -7.09 -16.16 5.39
N SER A 501 -7.48 -16.56 6.60
CA SER A 501 -6.53 -16.75 7.70
C SER A 501 -5.59 -17.92 7.43
N ALA A 502 -6.08 -19.03 6.86
CA ALA A 502 -5.24 -20.17 6.49
C ALA A 502 -4.20 -19.78 5.44
N LEU A 503 -4.58 -19.05 4.38
CA LEU A 503 -3.63 -18.54 3.39
C LEU A 503 -2.60 -17.61 4.03
N PHE A 504 -3.07 -16.67 4.84
CA PHE A 504 -2.21 -15.70 5.51
C PHE A 504 -1.21 -16.37 6.45
N VAL A 505 -1.68 -17.22 7.36
CA VAL A 505 -0.84 -17.92 8.35
C VAL A 505 0.11 -18.90 7.67
N LEU A 506 -0.33 -19.64 6.64
CA LEU A 506 0.54 -20.57 5.92
C LEU A 506 1.72 -19.83 5.27
N TYR A 507 1.44 -18.74 4.56
CA TYR A 507 2.49 -17.99 3.86
C TYR A 507 3.36 -17.17 4.81
N TRP A 508 2.76 -16.54 5.82
CA TRP A 508 3.50 -15.87 6.88
C TRP A 508 4.40 -16.84 7.63
N GLY A 509 3.91 -18.01 8.03
CA GLY A 509 4.71 -19.06 8.67
C GLY A 509 5.85 -19.56 7.78
N PHE A 510 5.56 -19.83 6.50
CA PHE A 510 6.59 -20.26 5.54
C PHE A 510 7.70 -19.22 5.37
N THR A 511 7.33 -17.95 5.20
CA THR A 511 8.30 -16.86 5.04
C THR A 511 9.03 -16.56 6.35
N SER A 512 8.40 -16.76 7.50
CA SER A 512 9.02 -16.58 8.82
C SER A 512 10.02 -17.67 9.16
N LEU A 513 9.93 -18.86 8.55
CA LEU A 513 10.93 -19.92 8.71
C LEU A 513 12.13 -19.76 7.77
N SER A 514 12.13 -18.75 6.89
CA SER A 514 13.13 -18.58 5.85
C SER A 514 13.70 -17.16 5.84
N TYR A 515 14.85 -16.97 5.20
CA TYR A 515 15.57 -15.69 5.22
C TYR A 515 15.01 -14.65 4.23
N TYR A 516 13.70 -14.68 3.92
CA TYR A 516 13.02 -13.74 3.01
C TYR A 516 12.81 -12.34 3.60
N TRP A 517 13.37 -12.08 4.79
CA TRP A 517 13.35 -10.77 5.44
C TRP A 517 14.24 -9.73 4.75
N GLY A 518 15.29 -10.19 4.06
CA GLY A 518 16.29 -9.34 3.42
C GLY A 518 15.91 -8.87 2.03
N GLY A 519 16.75 -7.98 1.51
CA GLY A 519 16.62 -7.37 0.19
C GLY A 519 16.73 -5.86 0.27
N TYR A 520 17.36 -5.26 -0.73
CA TYR A 520 17.44 -3.81 -0.86
C TYR A 520 16.17 -3.31 -1.55
N CYS A 521 15.08 -3.19 -0.79
CA CYS A 521 13.75 -2.79 -1.26
C CYS A 521 12.98 -2.02 -0.19
N PRO A 522 11.85 -1.36 -0.54
CA PRO A 522 10.96 -0.73 0.44
C PRO A 522 10.45 -1.70 1.53
N PRO A 523 9.87 -1.18 2.64
CA PRO A 523 9.32 -2.00 3.72
C PRO A 523 8.06 -2.78 3.30
N GLY A 524 7.74 -3.86 4.03
CA GLY A 524 6.47 -4.57 3.89
C GLY A 524 6.36 -5.51 2.68
N ARG A 525 7.44 -5.71 1.91
CA ARG A 525 7.45 -6.55 0.69
C ARG A 525 6.81 -7.92 0.91
N THR A 526 7.28 -8.62 1.93
CA THR A 526 7.02 -10.06 2.09
C THR A 526 5.54 -10.36 2.30
N LEU A 527 4.76 -9.43 2.86
CA LEU A 527 3.33 -9.63 3.11
C LEU A 527 2.41 -9.10 1.98
N LEU A 528 2.96 -8.45 0.95
CA LEU A 528 2.20 -7.91 -0.19
C LEU A 528 1.27 -8.92 -0.90
N PRO A 529 1.66 -10.19 -1.15
CA PRO A 529 0.82 -11.16 -1.85
C PRO A 529 -0.55 -11.38 -1.19
N LEU A 530 -0.63 -11.13 0.13
CA LEU A 530 -1.84 -11.31 0.93
C LEU A 530 -2.26 -10.01 1.64
N ILE A 531 -1.73 -8.86 1.21
CA ILE A 531 -2.06 -7.56 1.83
C ILE A 531 -3.56 -7.27 1.78
N TRP A 532 -4.23 -7.76 0.73
CA TRP A 532 -5.67 -7.64 0.55
C TRP A 532 -6.47 -8.36 1.64
N VAL A 533 -5.94 -9.42 2.25
CA VAL A 533 -6.56 -10.07 3.42
C VAL A 533 -6.57 -9.11 4.60
N LEU A 534 -5.44 -8.44 4.85
CA LEU A 534 -5.31 -7.44 5.91
C LEU A 534 -6.22 -6.23 5.65
N TRP A 535 -6.36 -5.82 4.39
CA TRP A 535 -7.30 -4.75 4.00
C TRP A 535 -8.75 -5.15 4.23
N ILE A 536 -9.15 -6.40 3.92
CA ILE A 536 -10.49 -6.91 4.20
C ILE A 536 -10.76 -6.87 5.69
N PHE A 537 -9.85 -7.38 6.52
CA PHE A 537 -10.01 -7.38 7.97
C PHE A 537 -10.12 -5.94 8.50
N SER A 538 -9.16 -5.07 8.16
CA SER A 538 -9.15 -3.67 8.61
C SER A 538 -10.40 -2.89 8.19
N SER A 539 -10.93 -3.15 6.98
CA SER A 539 -12.17 -2.53 6.49
C SER A 539 -13.38 -2.88 7.36
N GLY A 540 -13.43 -4.09 7.95
CA GLY A 540 -14.49 -4.49 8.87
C GLY A 540 -14.56 -3.63 10.12
N CYS A 541 -13.40 -3.19 10.64
CA CYS A 541 -13.31 -2.24 11.75
C CYS A 541 -13.74 -0.83 11.31
N PHE A 542 -13.20 -0.34 10.20
CA PHE A 542 -13.45 1.01 9.70
C PHE A 542 -14.94 1.28 9.42
N LEU A 543 -15.66 0.31 8.86
CA LEU A 543 -17.09 0.40 8.57
C LEU A 543 -17.97 0.46 9.83
N ARG A 544 -17.43 0.10 11.00
CA ARG A 544 -18.18 0.02 12.27
C ARG A 544 -17.83 1.15 13.25
N LEU A 545 -17.02 2.13 12.86
CA LEU A 545 -16.68 3.28 13.70
C LEU A 545 -17.92 4.15 13.97
N LYS A 546 -18.40 4.18 15.22
CA LYS A 546 -19.63 4.90 15.61
C LYS A 546 -19.33 6.21 16.33
N SER A 547 -18.46 6.14 17.34
CA SER A 547 -18.16 7.26 18.23
C SER A 547 -17.30 8.33 17.55
N LEU A 548 -17.39 9.57 18.06
CA LEU A 548 -16.56 10.67 17.59
C LEU A 548 -15.07 10.39 17.85
N SER A 549 -14.72 9.89 19.04
CA SER A 549 -13.33 9.55 19.40
C SER A 549 -12.72 8.52 18.45
N GLN A 550 -13.45 7.46 18.10
CA GLN A 550 -13.01 6.47 17.12
C GLN A 550 -12.74 7.08 15.75
N LYS A 551 -13.64 7.93 15.26
CA LYS A 551 -13.48 8.62 13.97
C LYS A 551 -12.30 9.58 13.99
N THR A 552 -12.12 10.28 15.09
CA THR A 552 -11.00 11.19 15.32
C THR A 552 -9.68 10.41 15.31
N VAL A 553 -9.55 9.33 16.08
CA VAL A 553 -8.35 8.47 16.08
C VAL A 553 -8.07 7.92 14.68
N SER A 554 -9.08 7.38 13.98
CA SER A 554 -8.89 6.89 12.61
C SER A 554 -8.46 8.00 11.64
N PHE A 555 -8.98 9.22 11.78
CA PHE A 555 -8.51 10.36 10.99
C PHE A 555 -7.04 10.68 11.25
N TYR A 556 -6.60 10.69 12.51
CA TYR A 556 -5.18 10.88 12.85
C TYR A 556 -4.28 9.79 12.25
N LEU A 557 -4.71 8.52 12.32
CA LEU A 557 -3.99 7.41 11.70
C LEU A 557 -3.89 7.58 10.17
N LEU A 558 -4.97 8.02 9.51
CA LEU A 558 -4.96 8.31 8.07
C LEU A 558 -3.97 9.43 7.71
N VAL A 559 -3.93 10.51 8.51
CA VAL A 559 -2.98 11.62 8.30
C VAL A 559 -1.54 11.16 8.48
N PHE A 560 -1.26 10.36 9.52
CA PHE A 560 0.07 9.79 9.72
C PHE A 560 0.51 8.94 8.53
N VAL A 561 -0.38 8.07 8.03
CA VAL A 561 -0.10 7.24 6.85
C VAL A 561 0.16 8.11 5.62
N ALA A 562 -0.63 9.17 5.41
CA ALA A 562 -0.41 10.11 4.31
C ALA A 562 0.95 10.83 4.42
N ALA A 563 1.39 11.19 5.62
CA ALA A 563 2.69 11.80 5.86
C ALA A 563 3.84 10.83 5.53
N ILE A 564 3.76 9.55 5.96
CA ILE A 564 4.74 8.53 5.60
C ILE A 564 4.76 8.29 4.08
N THR A 565 3.59 8.18 3.44
CA THR A 565 3.50 8.07 1.98
C THR A 565 4.22 9.23 1.31
N PHE A 566 3.90 10.46 1.71
CA PHE A 566 4.49 11.65 1.11
C PHE A 566 6.01 11.71 1.31
N ALA A 567 6.49 11.40 2.51
CA ALA A 567 7.92 11.33 2.82
C ALA A 567 8.64 10.29 1.96
N GLY A 568 8.09 9.09 1.85
CA GLY A 568 8.66 8.01 1.05
C GLY A 568 8.60 8.25 -0.46
N LEU A 569 7.59 8.96 -0.96
CA LEU A 569 7.53 9.37 -2.37
C LEU A 569 8.50 10.52 -2.67
N LYS A 570 8.58 11.52 -1.78
CA LYS A 570 9.47 12.67 -1.95
C LYS A 570 10.94 12.27 -1.90
N ASN A 571 11.30 11.39 -0.97
CA ASN A 571 12.65 10.89 -0.78
C ASN A 571 12.67 9.35 -0.77
N PRO A 572 12.58 8.70 -1.95
CA PRO A 572 12.55 7.24 -2.07
C PRO A 572 13.67 6.51 -1.33
N ALA A 573 14.87 7.09 -1.27
CA ALA A 573 16.04 6.50 -0.62
C ALA A 573 15.81 6.19 0.88
N LEU A 574 14.92 6.93 1.57
CA LEU A 574 14.59 6.68 2.98
C LEU A 574 13.94 5.32 3.22
N LEU A 575 13.40 4.69 2.18
CA LEU A 575 12.73 3.39 2.25
C LEU A 575 13.68 2.20 2.09
N TYR A 576 14.93 2.43 1.68
CA TYR A 576 15.87 1.34 1.36
C TYR A 576 16.88 1.19 2.49
N HIS A 577 17.04 -0.05 2.96
CA HIS A 577 18.01 -0.41 3.99
C HIS A 577 18.91 -1.54 3.49
N GLN A 578 20.19 -1.50 3.84
CA GLN A 578 21.10 -2.58 3.48
C GLN A 578 20.86 -3.82 4.35
N ASN A 579 20.62 -4.93 3.66
CA ASN A 579 20.77 -6.31 4.12
C ASN A 579 20.22 -6.64 5.53
N LEU A 580 18.89 -6.62 5.66
CA LEU A 580 18.16 -6.90 6.90
C LEU A 580 18.29 -8.34 7.44
N SER A 581 18.79 -9.29 6.63
CA SER A 581 18.87 -10.71 7.01
C SER A 581 20.18 -11.09 7.70
N PHE A 582 21.22 -10.24 7.68
CA PHE A 582 22.56 -10.62 8.14
C PHE A 582 23.14 -9.59 9.12
N PRO A 583 23.70 -10.02 10.27
CA PRO A 583 24.13 -9.15 11.37
C PRO A 583 25.39 -8.30 11.11
N PHE A 584 25.97 -8.35 9.89
CA PHE A 584 27.30 -7.79 9.61
C PHE A 584 27.30 -6.43 8.90
N SER A 585 26.15 -5.81 8.64
CA SER A 585 26.10 -4.46 8.05
C SER A 585 26.07 -3.37 9.12
N GLN A 586 27.10 -2.51 9.13
CA GLN A 586 27.19 -1.34 10.01
C GLN A 586 26.30 -0.16 9.55
N GLU A 587 25.66 -0.24 8.38
CA GLU A 587 24.77 0.81 7.90
C GLU A 587 23.37 0.72 8.53
N GLY A 588 23.09 1.68 9.42
CA GLY A 588 21.74 2.04 9.86
C GLY A 588 21.03 1.00 10.74
N ILE A 589 21.23 1.09 12.05
CA ILE A 589 20.41 0.37 13.06
C ILE A 589 18.95 0.84 12.99
N PHE A 590 18.70 2.09 12.61
CA PHE A 590 17.36 2.66 12.66
C PHE A 590 16.75 2.87 11.29
N SER A 591 15.43 2.96 11.26
CA SER A 591 14.70 3.32 10.04
C SER A 591 14.97 4.77 9.65
N HIS A 592 15.56 4.98 8.47
CA HIS A 592 15.81 6.31 7.91
C HIS A 592 14.56 7.21 7.88
N ILE A 593 13.38 6.66 7.51
CA ILE A 593 12.16 7.48 7.49
C ILE A 593 11.71 7.88 8.89
N LEU A 594 11.80 6.98 9.87
CA LEU A 594 11.38 7.28 11.25
C LEU A 594 12.37 8.24 11.90
N GLN A 595 13.65 8.10 11.60
CA GLN A 595 14.70 9.01 12.02
C GLN A 595 14.47 10.41 11.45
N GLU A 596 14.14 10.52 10.16
CA GLU A 596 13.84 11.80 9.50
C GLU A 596 12.57 12.47 10.08
N LEU A 597 11.59 11.68 10.49
CA LEU A 597 10.38 12.16 11.15
C LEU A 597 10.60 12.50 12.64
N SER A 598 11.71 12.05 13.24
CA SER A 598 12.04 12.30 14.64
C SER A 598 12.62 13.70 14.85
N ASN A 599 12.53 14.19 16.08
CA ASN A 599 13.12 15.47 16.52
C ASN A 599 13.63 15.36 17.97
N SER A 600 14.06 16.48 18.55
CA SER A 600 14.58 16.54 19.93
C SER A 600 13.56 16.16 21.01
N LEU A 601 12.26 16.20 20.71
CA LEU A 601 11.18 15.92 21.66
C LEU A 601 10.58 14.52 21.48
N ILE A 602 10.53 14.02 20.23
CA ILE A 602 9.89 12.76 19.88
C ILE A 602 10.85 11.96 19.02
N ASN A 603 11.25 10.80 19.53
CA ASN A 603 12.01 9.80 18.79
C ASN A 603 11.08 8.66 18.32
N PHE A 604 10.71 8.66 17.04
CA PHE A 604 9.87 7.60 16.47
C PHE A 604 10.59 6.26 16.36
N THR A 605 11.94 6.24 16.33
CA THR A 605 12.70 4.98 16.27
C THR A 605 12.64 4.20 17.58
N SER A 606 12.34 4.85 18.71
CA SER A 606 12.15 4.19 20.01
C SER A 606 10.77 3.56 20.20
N PHE A 607 9.79 3.87 19.35
CA PHE A 607 8.45 3.29 19.46
C PHE A 607 8.33 1.91 18.83
N PHE A 608 9.26 1.53 17.96
CA PHE A 608 9.24 0.26 17.23
C PHE A 608 10.51 -0.53 17.49
N PRO A 609 10.39 -1.85 17.71
CA PRO A 609 11.55 -2.68 17.95
C PRO A 609 12.42 -2.81 16.70
N TYR A 610 13.68 -3.15 16.94
CA TYR A 610 14.63 -3.52 15.90
C TYR A 610 14.79 -5.04 15.91
N LEU A 611 13.88 -5.74 15.25
CA LEU A 611 13.83 -7.20 15.30
C LEU A 611 14.75 -7.84 14.26
N SER A 612 15.19 -7.09 13.24
CA SER A 612 15.99 -7.60 12.12
C SER A 612 17.45 -7.90 12.46
N ASN A 613 18.00 -7.38 13.55
CA ASN A 613 19.32 -7.79 14.06
C ASN A 613 19.16 -8.86 15.16
N PRO A 614 19.83 -10.00 15.06
CA PRO A 614 19.78 -11.06 16.08
C PRO A 614 20.56 -10.75 17.38
N GLN A 615 21.18 -9.57 17.51
CA GLN A 615 21.89 -9.15 18.73
C GLN A 615 20.96 -8.82 19.90
#